data_AF-A0A1V3IHM0-F1
#
_entry.id   AF-A0A1V3IHM0-F1
#
_cell.length_a   1.000
_cell.length_b   1.000
_cell.length_c   1.000
_cell.angle_alpha   90.00
_cell.angle_beta   90.00
_cell.angle_gamma   90.00
#
_symmetry.space_group_name_H-M   'P 1'
#
loop_
_entity.id
_entity.type
_entity.pdbx_description
1 polymer ?
#
loop_
_entity_poly.entity_id
_entity_poly.type
_entity_poly.pdbx_seq_one_letter_code
_entity_poly.pdbx_strand_id
1 'polypeptide(L)'
;MAYNLEKKIKEFEFERKQVLHHLALLDANIATLKRAIDLMQQESDITLYNTQNFVYRRKFKLFKGKIRKYLVQILRNEPSKGFSIADLTQRIFEIEQNQATPTEKHLDSVRKQLNEFYQRDWITRTQISNKEVLWQWKLK
;
A
#
# COMPACT_ATOMS: atom_id res chain seq x y z
N MET A 1 -55.15 8.68 -23.41
CA MET A 1 -54.34 7.46 -23.14
C MET A 1 -53.09 7.39 -24.03
N ALA A 2 -53.21 7.42 -25.37
CA ALA A 2 -52.08 7.29 -26.31
C ALA A 2 -50.99 8.37 -26.15
N TYR A 3 -51.37 9.63 -25.97
CA TYR A 3 -50.43 10.75 -25.78
C TYR A 3 -49.51 10.61 -24.55
N ASN A 4 -50.01 10.02 -23.45
CA ASN A 4 -49.21 9.78 -22.25
C ASN A 4 -48.20 8.63 -22.45
N LEU A 5 -48.54 7.63 -23.28
CA LEU A 5 -47.65 6.52 -23.60
C LEU A 5 -46.52 6.99 -24.53
N GLU A 6 -46.83 7.81 -25.54
CA GLU A 6 -45.81 8.39 -26.44
C GLU A 6 -44.83 9.30 -25.71
N LYS A 7 -45.33 10.14 -24.80
CA LYS A 7 -44.45 10.96 -23.94
C LYS A 7 -43.51 10.08 -23.11
N LYS A 8 -44.04 9.00 -22.53
CA LYS A 8 -43.23 8.11 -21.69
C LYS A 8 -42.18 7.34 -22.48
N ILE A 9 -42.49 6.94 -23.71
CA ILE A 9 -41.53 6.33 -24.64
C ILE A 9 -40.38 7.31 -24.92
N LYS A 10 -40.67 8.58 -25.22
CA LYS A 10 -39.63 9.59 -25.46
C LYS A 10 -38.73 9.83 -24.24
N GLU A 11 -39.31 9.84 -23.04
CA GLU A 11 -38.55 9.93 -21.78
C GLU A 11 -37.60 8.73 -21.64
N PHE A 12 -38.08 7.50 -21.84
CA PHE A 12 -37.24 6.31 -21.77
C PHE A 12 -36.17 6.25 -22.87
N GLU A 13 -36.44 6.72 -24.08
CA GLU A 13 -35.43 6.84 -25.13
C GLU A 13 -34.31 7.82 -24.76
N PHE A 14 -34.67 8.93 -24.10
CA PHE A 14 -33.70 9.91 -23.61
C PHE A 14 -32.85 9.33 -22.48
N GLU A 15 -33.47 8.69 -21.49
CA GLU A 15 -32.77 7.98 -20.42
C GLU A 15 -31.83 6.91 -20.98
N ARG A 16 -32.29 6.11 -21.95
CA ARG A 16 -31.46 5.12 -22.63
C ARG A 16 -30.22 5.74 -23.27
N LYS A 17 -30.37 6.89 -23.94
CA LYS A 17 -29.22 7.62 -24.54
C LYS A 17 -28.23 8.08 -23.47
N GLN A 18 -28.71 8.59 -22.35
CA GLN A 18 -27.85 9.00 -21.24
C GLN A 18 -27.10 7.81 -20.65
N VAL A 19 -27.78 6.69 -20.39
CA VAL A 19 -27.16 5.47 -19.88
C VAL A 19 -26.07 4.97 -20.83
N LEU A 20 -26.34 4.92 -22.14
CA LEU A 20 -25.35 4.51 -23.13
C LEU A 20 -24.13 5.44 -23.16
N HIS A 21 -24.34 6.75 -23.01
CA HIS A 21 -23.24 7.71 -22.93
C HIS A 21 -22.36 7.49 -21.69
N HIS A 22 -22.99 7.27 -20.53
CA HIS A 22 -22.26 6.95 -19.30
C HIS A 22 -21.51 5.62 -19.38
N LEU A 23 -22.08 4.60 -20.02
CA LEU A 23 -21.39 3.33 -20.27
C LEU A 23 -20.15 3.52 -21.14
N ALA A 24 -20.26 4.26 -22.24
CA ALA A 24 -19.11 4.56 -23.10
C ALA A 24 -18.00 5.32 -22.35
N LEU A 25 -18.37 6.24 -21.46
CA LEU A 25 -17.41 6.94 -20.60
C LEU A 25 -16.71 5.99 -19.62
N LEU A 26 -17.47 5.07 -19.00
CA LEU A 26 -16.90 4.06 -18.11
C LEU A 26 -15.93 3.14 -18.85
N ASP A 27 -16.26 2.70 -20.06
CA ASP A 27 -15.38 1.87 -20.88
C ASP A 27 -14.07 2.58 -21.23
N ALA A 28 -14.14 3.87 -21.59
CA ALA A 28 -12.96 4.69 -21.86
C ALA A 28 -12.08 4.86 -20.60
N ASN A 29 -12.69 5.05 -19.44
CA ASN A 29 -11.97 5.14 -18.16
C ASN A 29 -11.31 3.82 -17.78
N ILE A 30 -12.03 2.70 -17.94
CA ILE A 30 -11.48 1.35 -17.71
C ILE A 30 -10.30 1.10 -18.63
N ALA A 31 -10.41 1.42 -19.92
CA ALA A 31 -9.30 1.26 -20.87
C ALA A 31 -8.08 2.10 -20.49
N THR A 32 -8.29 3.33 -20.02
CA THR A 32 -7.21 4.21 -19.55
C THR A 32 -6.51 3.63 -18.32
N LEU A 33 -7.28 3.11 -17.36
CA LEU A 33 -6.73 2.48 -16.16
C LEU A 33 -5.95 1.19 -16.49
N LYS A 34 -6.43 0.37 -17.43
CA LYS A 34 -5.71 -0.82 -17.90
C LYS A 34 -4.35 -0.44 -18.50
N ARG A 35 -4.30 0.54 -19.41
CA ARG A 35 -3.02 1.02 -19.96
C ARG A 35 -2.08 1.56 -18.88
N ALA A 36 -2.61 2.28 -17.89
CA ALA A 36 -1.80 2.76 -16.78
C ALA A 36 -1.22 1.61 -15.94
N ILE A 37 -2.00 0.55 -15.70
CA ILE A 37 -1.53 -0.67 -15.03
C ILE A 37 -0.40 -1.33 -15.84
N ASP A 38 -0.58 -1.48 -17.15
CA ASP A 38 0.43 -2.09 -18.03
C ASP A 38 1.75 -1.30 -17.97
N LEU A 39 1.69 0.04 -18.06
CA LEU A 39 2.86 0.91 -17.91
C LEU A 39 3.50 0.80 -16.51
N MET A 40 2.71 0.63 -15.46
CA MET A 40 3.24 0.43 -14.11
C MET A 40 3.89 -0.94 -13.92
N GLN A 41 3.40 -1.99 -14.61
CA GLN A 41 3.99 -3.32 -14.55
C GLN A 41 5.31 -3.40 -15.32
N GLN A 42 5.51 -2.58 -16.35
CA GLN A 42 6.79 -2.46 -17.02
C GLN A 42 7.86 -1.98 -16.02
N GLU A 43 8.85 -2.83 -15.75
CA GLU A 43 10.06 -2.51 -14.96
C GLU A 43 11.04 -1.65 -15.76
N SER A 44 10.54 -0.61 -16.43
CA SER A 44 11.40 0.35 -17.10
C SER A 44 12.22 1.12 -16.05
N ASP A 45 13.51 1.26 -16.32
CA ASP A 45 14.41 1.97 -15.42
C ASP A 45 14.11 3.47 -15.50
N ILE A 46 13.41 3.99 -14.49
CA ILE A 46 13.04 5.41 -14.38
C ILE A 46 14.28 6.32 -14.34
N THR A 47 15.46 5.76 -14.02
CA THR A 47 16.70 6.52 -14.05
C THR A 47 17.10 7.01 -15.45
N LEU A 48 16.57 6.37 -16.51
CA LEU A 48 16.74 6.82 -17.90
C LEU A 48 16.19 8.23 -18.15
N TYR A 49 15.24 8.68 -17.33
CA TYR A 49 14.61 10.00 -17.46
C TYR A 49 15.26 11.06 -16.55
N ASN A 50 16.31 10.71 -15.80
CA ASN A 50 17.00 11.67 -14.96
C ASN A 50 17.64 12.78 -15.81
N THR A 51 17.55 14.01 -15.32
CA THR A 51 18.24 15.17 -15.91
C THR A 51 19.35 15.63 -14.98
N GLN A 52 20.20 16.55 -15.44
CA GLN A 52 21.28 17.11 -14.62
C GLN A 52 20.78 17.73 -13.30
N ASN A 53 19.56 18.29 -13.31
CA ASN A 53 18.97 18.99 -12.18
C ASN A 53 17.86 18.22 -11.47
N PHE A 54 17.37 17.11 -12.04
CA PHE A 54 16.22 16.39 -11.50
C PHE A 54 16.40 14.88 -11.55
N VAL A 55 16.23 14.24 -10.39
CA VAL A 55 16.29 12.79 -10.23
C VAL A 55 14.89 12.26 -9.96
N TYR A 56 14.37 11.44 -10.87
CA TYR A 56 13.11 10.76 -10.69
C TYR A 56 13.30 9.56 -9.75
N ARG A 57 12.36 9.40 -8.80
CA ARG A 57 12.35 8.26 -7.88
C ARG A 57 10.97 7.64 -7.86
N ARG A 58 10.93 6.32 -8.04
CA ARG A 58 9.68 5.55 -7.88
C ARG A 58 9.35 5.42 -6.41
N LYS A 59 8.22 6.01 -6.00
CA LYS A 59 7.70 5.86 -4.64
C LYS A 59 6.88 4.56 -4.56
N PHE A 60 7.45 3.54 -3.95
CA PHE A 60 6.72 2.30 -3.66
C PHE A 60 5.99 2.44 -2.32
N LYS A 61 4.67 2.22 -2.35
CA LYS A 61 3.89 2.02 -1.13
C LYS A 61 4.08 0.57 -0.69
N LEU A 62 5.06 0.34 0.18
CA LEU A 62 5.43 -1.01 0.66
C LEU A 62 4.35 -1.65 1.54
N PHE A 63 3.65 -0.84 2.35
CA PHE A 63 2.60 -1.31 3.26
C PHE A 63 1.31 -0.54 2.97
N LYS A 64 0.16 -1.21 3.08
CA LYS A 64 -1.17 -0.58 2.87
C LYS A 64 -1.40 0.54 3.89
N GLY A 65 -0.98 0.33 5.13
CA GLY A 65 -1.17 1.24 6.26
C GLY A 65 0.10 1.92 6.78
N LYS A 66 0.00 2.51 7.98
CA LYS A 66 1.10 3.18 8.66
C LYS A 66 1.89 2.18 9.51
N ILE A 67 3.08 1.80 9.04
CA ILE A 67 4.02 0.86 9.70
C ILE A 67 4.19 1.17 11.18
N ARG A 68 4.42 2.45 11.53
CA ARG A 68 4.60 2.90 12.91
C ARG A 68 3.45 2.49 13.84
N LYS A 69 2.20 2.57 13.37
CA LYS A 69 1.02 2.18 14.16
C LYS A 69 1.02 0.68 14.41
N TYR A 70 1.29 -0.12 13.37
CA TYR A 70 1.33 -1.58 13.50
C TYR A 70 2.46 -2.05 14.43
N LEU A 71 3.66 -1.50 14.28
CA LEU A 71 4.80 -1.86 15.14
C LEU A 71 4.51 -1.56 16.62
N VAL A 72 3.95 -0.37 16.92
CA VAL A 72 3.58 -0.02 18.29
C VAL A 72 2.49 -0.95 18.83
N GLN A 73 1.49 -1.30 18.01
CA GLN A 73 0.44 -2.23 18.39
C GLN A 73 1.01 -3.63 18.70
N ILE A 74 1.85 -4.18 17.82
CA ILE A 74 2.44 -5.51 18.00
C ILE A 74 3.31 -5.55 19.27
N LEU A 75 4.22 -4.58 19.40
CA LEU A 75 5.18 -4.54 20.51
C LEU A 75 4.50 -4.29 21.86
N ARG A 76 3.44 -3.47 21.92
CA ARG A 76 2.70 -3.23 23.16
C ARG A 76 1.82 -4.40 23.58
N ASN A 77 1.30 -5.16 22.63
CA ASN A 77 0.47 -6.33 22.93
C ASN A 77 1.28 -7.47 23.56
N GLU A 78 2.54 -7.63 23.14
CA GLU A 78 3.45 -8.66 23.66
C GLU A 78 4.76 -8.01 24.15
N PRO A 79 4.75 -7.24 25.24
CA PRO A 79 5.90 -6.42 25.64
C PRO A 79 7.05 -7.25 26.24
N SER A 80 6.78 -8.48 26.69
CA SER A 80 7.79 -9.42 27.20
C SER A 80 8.52 -10.18 26.09
N LYS A 81 8.01 -10.14 24.85
CA LYS A 81 8.56 -10.91 23.73
C LYS A 81 9.49 -10.05 22.88
N GLY A 82 10.67 -10.58 22.58
CA GLY A 82 11.56 -10.02 21.57
C GLY A 82 11.15 -10.47 20.17
N PHE A 83 11.11 -9.54 19.22
CA PHE A 83 10.76 -9.84 17.83
C PHE A 83 11.93 -9.58 16.89
N SER A 84 12.12 -10.47 15.90
CA SER A 84 13.00 -10.17 14.77
C SER A 84 12.31 -9.23 13.77
N ILE A 85 13.11 -8.61 12.89
CA ILE A 85 12.58 -7.75 11.81
C ILE A 85 11.70 -8.56 10.86
N ALA A 86 12.06 -9.82 10.59
CA ALA A 86 11.30 -10.71 9.73
C ALA A 86 9.92 -11.01 10.36
N ASP A 87 9.89 -11.34 11.66
CA ASP A 87 8.64 -11.64 12.38
C ASP A 87 7.71 -10.44 12.39
N LEU A 88 8.23 -9.24 12.66
CA LEU A 88 7.44 -8.01 12.65
C LEU A 88 6.86 -7.73 11.27
N THR A 89 7.65 -7.95 10.22
CA THR A 89 7.20 -7.73 8.85
C THR A 89 6.11 -8.72 8.45
N GLN A 90 6.28 -9.99 8.81
CA GLN A 90 5.28 -11.03 8.57
C GLN A 90 3.97 -10.75 9.30
N ARG A 91 4.03 -10.38 10.58
CA ARG A 91 2.84 -9.99 11.36
C ARG A 91 2.13 -8.78 10.77
N ILE A 92 2.86 -7.80 10.24
CA ILE A 92 2.23 -6.66 9.55
C ILE A 92 1.49 -7.13 8.29
N PHE A 93 2.06 -8.07 7.53
CA PHE A 93 1.40 -8.63 6.34
C PHE A 93 0.15 -9.42 6.69
N GLU A 94 0.18 -10.18 7.79
CA GLU A 94 -1.00 -10.87 8.33
C GLU A 94 -2.12 -9.88 8.69
N ILE A 95 -1.78 -8.77 9.37
CA ILE A 95 -2.74 -7.70 9.71
C ILE A 95 -3.31 -7.05 8.44
N GLU A 96 -2.50 -6.87 7.40
CA GLU A 96 -2.91 -6.26 6.13
C GLU A 96 -3.60 -7.25 5.17
N GLN A 97 -3.75 -8.51 5.57
CA GLN A 97 -4.23 -9.61 4.71
C GLN A 97 -3.50 -9.63 3.36
N ASN A 98 -2.18 -9.41 3.39
CA ASN A 98 -1.34 -9.42 2.20
C ASN A 98 -0.80 -10.84 1.96
N GLN A 99 -1.06 -11.39 0.77
CA GLN A 99 -0.61 -12.72 0.37
C GLN A 99 0.79 -12.70 -0.28
N ALA A 100 1.37 -11.52 -0.49
CA ALA A 100 2.71 -11.38 -1.05
C ALA A 100 3.79 -11.82 -0.04
N THR A 101 4.96 -12.21 -0.55
CA THR A 101 6.14 -12.46 0.28
C THR A 101 6.84 -11.13 0.63
N PRO A 102 7.27 -10.93 1.89
CA PRO A 102 8.04 -9.74 2.25
C PRO A 102 9.35 -9.64 1.47
N THR A 103 9.51 -8.56 0.70
CA THR A 103 10.78 -8.26 0.03
C THR A 103 11.77 -7.56 0.98
N GLU A 104 13.06 -7.53 0.63
CA GLU A 104 14.11 -6.87 1.42
C GLU A 104 13.81 -5.39 1.73
N LYS A 105 13.22 -4.65 0.76
CA LYS A 105 12.76 -3.27 0.97
C LYS A 105 11.76 -3.14 2.13
N HIS A 106 10.91 -4.14 2.37
CA HIS A 106 9.97 -4.15 3.50
C HIS A 106 10.74 -4.27 4.81
N LEU A 107 11.71 -5.20 4.88
CA LEU A 107 12.57 -5.41 6.04
C LEU A 107 13.35 -4.13 6.37
N ASP A 108 13.91 -3.46 5.37
CA ASP A 108 14.63 -2.19 5.54
C ASP A 108 13.73 -1.07 6.05
N SER A 109 12.48 -1.01 5.58
CA SER A 109 11.51 -0.02 6.05
C SER A 109 11.15 -0.24 7.52
N VAL A 110 10.97 -1.49 7.95
CA VAL A 110 10.72 -1.85 9.35
C VAL A 110 11.95 -1.54 10.20
N ARG A 111 13.16 -1.92 9.74
CA ARG A 111 14.44 -1.63 10.39
C ARG A 111 14.63 -0.13 10.65
N LYS A 112 14.36 0.71 9.66
CA LYS A 112 14.43 2.18 9.79
C LYS A 112 13.51 2.71 10.89
N GLN A 113 12.29 2.19 10.99
CA GLN A 113 11.33 2.60 12.02
C GLN A 113 11.72 2.11 13.42
N LEU A 114 12.24 0.89 13.55
CA LEU A 114 12.72 0.38 14.83
C LEU A 114 13.93 1.16 15.33
N ASN A 115 14.88 1.48 14.45
CA ASN A 115 16.01 2.36 14.79
C ASN A 115 15.54 3.72 15.32
N GLU A 116 14.52 4.30 14.70
CA GLU A 116 13.91 5.56 15.17
C GLU A 116 13.27 5.41 16.56
N PHE A 117 12.59 4.30 16.85
CA PHE A 117 12.01 4.05 18.18
C PHE A 117 13.06 3.82 19.24
N TYR A 118 14.16 3.15 18.88
CA TYR A 118 15.30 2.94 19.77
C TYR A 118 15.99 4.25 20.13
N GLN A 119 16.20 5.14 19.15
CA GLN A 119 16.73 6.50 19.40
C GLN A 119 15.82 7.32 20.32
N ARG A 120 14.51 7.05 20.31
CA ARG A 120 13.52 7.68 21.21
C ARG A 120 13.35 6.97 22.56
N ASP A 121 14.15 5.93 22.82
CA ASP A 121 14.12 5.12 24.05
C ASP A 121 12.77 4.43 24.34
N TRP A 122 12.01 4.07 23.29
CA TRP A 122 10.72 3.37 23.42
C TRP A 122 10.86 1.84 23.47
N ILE A 123 11.94 1.33 22.90
CA ILE A 123 12.18 -0.10 22.72
C ILE A 123 13.61 -0.43 23.11
N THR A 124 13.82 -1.67 23.54
CA THR A 124 15.15 -2.22 23.80
C THR A 124 15.58 -3.07 22.61
N ARG A 125 16.90 -3.09 22.37
CA ARG A 125 17.55 -3.89 21.34
C ARG A 125 18.45 -4.91 22.02
N THR A 126 18.16 -6.19 21.85
CA THR A 126 19.00 -7.28 22.35
C THR A 126 19.62 -8.01 21.16
N GLN A 127 20.96 -8.06 21.13
CA GLN A 127 21.69 -8.78 20.10
C GLN A 127 21.99 -10.18 20.63
N ILE A 128 21.40 -11.21 20.03
CA ILE A 128 21.60 -12.61 20.41
C ILE A 128 22.79 -13.19 19.66
N SER A 129 22.96 -12.82 18.38
CA SER A 129 24.09 -13.25 17.55
C SER A 129 24.49 -12.15 16.56
N ASN A 130 25.50 -12.41 15.74
CA ASN A 130 25.89 -11.49 14.66
C ASN A 130 24.76 -11.27 13.63
N LYS A 131 23.79 -12.19 13.53
CA LYS A 131 22.69 -12.13 12.56
C LYS A 131 21.32 -11.89 13.20
N GLU A 132 21.15 -12.20 14.48
CA GLU A 132 19.87 -12.10 15.17
C GLU A 132 19.85 -10.97 16.18
N VAL A 133 19.00 -9.99 15.89
CA VAL A 133 18.69 -8.86 16.75
C VAL A 133 17.22 -8.92 17.06
N LEU A 134 16.88 -8.95 18.35
CA LEU A 134 15.52 -8.84 18.82
C LEU A 134 15.22 -7.42 19.30
N TRP A 135 13.99 -7.01 19.02
CA TRP A 135 13.42 -5.74 19.41
C TRP A 135 12.26 -5.98 20.35
N GLN A 136 12.25 -5.31 21.49
CA GLN A 136 11.26 -5.52 22.53
C GLN A 136 10.75 -4.17 23.06
N TRP A 137 9.48 -4.12 23.45
CA TRP A 137 8.93 -2.92 24.08
C TRP A 137 9.60 -2.66 25.44
N LYS A 138 10.01 -1.41 25.68
CA LYS A 138 10.56 -1.04 26.98
C LYS A 138 9.42 -0.92 28.00
N LEU A 139 9.37 -1.84 28.95
CA LEU A 139 8.50 -1.72 30.13
C LEU A 139 9.06 -0.59 31.01
N LYS A 140 8.16 0.31 31.45
CA LYS A 140 8.51 1.37 32.41
C LYS A 140 8.63 0.79 33.80
#